data_AF-A0A6C0KRF4-F1
#
_entry.id   AF-A0A6C0KRF4-F1
#
_cell.length_a   1.000
_cell.length_b   1.000
_cell.length_c   1.000
_cell.angle_alpha   90.00
_cell.angle_beta   90.00
_cell.angle_gamma   90.00
#
_symmetry.space_group_name_H-M   'P 1'
#
loop_
_entity.id
_entity.type
_entity.pdbx_description
1 polymer ?
#
loop_
_entity_poly.entity_id
_entity_poly.type
_entity_poly.pdbx_seq_one_letter_code
_entity_poly.pdbx_strand_id
1 'polypeptide(L)'
;MDTRFWGPSGWKLLHLVAYEYEPTVKDKKAYAQFFETVPFILPCKFCRASLTDYYREHPYQNKGQILPDFNLTKWIYDIHNCVNDKLRKQGLYPSPNPTFRKVDAFYKSWRTCDWYQQLSTFWDFLFAVAYNHPKETRHHSKPMPNCPPDIHECKDTCEKNKWNVLGFKERMHWFTQFWHLLPAVLPLDIQKHWKRVQHMNPLTLDSRRSVLAWLWRMRCGLDTDFKDPYTSVCQRIASYSSDCGKKKRAITCRKRRFTSVPRFGKTVKNKKSVRK
;
A
#
# COMPACT_ATOMS: atom_id res chain seq x y z
N MET A 1 5.44 -5.76 -5.12
CA MET A 1 4.13 -6.44 -5.24
C MET A 1 3.28 -5.71 -6.26
N ASP A 2 2.38 -6.41 -6.97
CA ASP A 2 1.55 -5.85 -8.05
C ASP A 2 0.73 -4.64 -7.58
N THR A 3 0.99 -3.46 -8.16
CA THR A 3 0.34 -2.21 -7.76
C THR A 3 -1.17 -2.18 -8.00
N ARG A 4 -1.71 -3.07 -8.86
CA ARG A 4 -3.16 -3.17 -9.09
C ARG A 4 -3.91 -3.87 -7.97
N PHE A 5 -3.23 -4.71 -7.19
CA PHE A 5 -3.82 -5.43 -6.07
C PHE A 5 -3.94 -4.52 -4.84
N TRP A 6 -2.85 -3.89 -4.42
CA TRP A 6 -2.83 -3.10 -3.19
C TRP A 6 -3.05 -1.59 -3.39
N GLY A 7 -2.84 -1.07 -4.61
CA GLY A 7 -2.87 0.38 -4.87
C GLY A 7 -4.24 1.02 -4.59
N PRO A 8 -5.34 0.54 -5.19
CA PRO A 8 -6.68 1.06 -4.92
C PRO A 8 -7.06 0.98 -3.43
N SER A 9 -6.74 -0.15 -2.81
CA SER A 9 -6.95 -0.42 -1.38
C SER A 9 -6.18 0.57 -0.49
N GLY A 10 -4.92 0.88 -0.84
CA GLY A 10 -4.10 1.85 -0.12
C GLY A 10 -4.63 3.27 -0.26
N TRP A 11 -5.07 3.68 -1.44
CA TRP A 11 -5.69 4.99 -1.63
C TRP A 11 -6.99 5.15 -0.85
N LYS A 12 -7.81 4.10 -0.75
CA LYS A 12 -9.02 4.12 0.11
C LYS A 12 -8.67 4.42 1.56
N LEU A 13 -7.65 3.75 2.11
CA LEU A 13 -7.17 4.03 3.47
C LEU A 13 -6.64 5.46 3.61
N LEU A 14 -5.74 5.90 2.74
CA LEU A 14 -5.08 7.20 2.88
C LEU A 14 -6.07 8.37 2.77
N HIS A 15 -7.03 8.28 1.85
CA HIS A 15 -8.12 9.25 1.78
C HIS A 15 -9.00 9.15 3.02
N LEU A 16 -9.42 7.96 3.47
CA LEU A 16 -10.22 7.82 4.70
C LEU A 16 -9.56 8.51 5.89
N VAL A 17 -8.27 8.25 6.11
CA VAL A 17 -7.47 8.89 7.16
C VAL A 17 -7.48 10.42 7.00
N ALA A 18 -7.27 10.95 5.80
CA ALA A 18 -7.29 12.38 5.58
C ALA A 18 -8.66 13.04 5.87
N TYR A 19 -9.77 12.39 5.53
CA TYR A 19 -11.14 12.90 5.78
C TYR A 19 -11.56 12.80 7.25
N GLU A 20 -10.89 11.92 8.00
CA GLU A 20 -11.12 11.70 9.40
C GLU A 20 -10.28 12.64 10.27
N TYR A 21 -9.31 13.35 9.70
CA TYR A 21 -8.50 14.34 10.41
C TYR A 21 -9.30 15.60 10.74
N GLU A 22 -9.46 15.88 12.03
CA GLU A 22 -10.06 17.12 12.54
C GLU A 22 -9.03 17.82 13.43
N PRO A 23 -8.44 18.95 12.99
CA PRO A 23 -7.31 19.61 13.67
C PRO A 23 -7.57 20.01 15.13
N THR A 24 -8.83 20.18 15.52
CA THR A 24 -9.26 20.60 16.86
C THR A 24 -9.43 19.44 17.83
N VAL A 25 -9.77 18.24 17.34
CA VAL A 25 -10.10 17.06 18.15
C VAL A 25 -8.98 16.02 18.12
N LYS A 26 -8.16 16.01 17.05
CA LYS A 26 -7.20 14.92 16.80
C LYS A 26 -5.75 15.35 16.89
N ASP A 27 -4.91 14.37 17.25
CA ASP A 27 -3.49 14.56 17.42
C ASP A 27 -2.80 14.84 16.06
N LYS A 28 -2.49 16.12 15.82
CA LYS A 28 -1.72 16.60 14.65
C LYS A 28 -0.41 15.83 14.47
N LYS A 29 0.21 15.37 15.56
CA LYS A 29 1.46 14.62 15.53
C LYS A 29 1.25 13.21 15.01
N ALA A 30 0.27 12.48 15.54
CA ALA A 30 -0.03 11.11 15.10
C ALA A 30 -0.34 11.04 13.60
N TYR A 31 -1.14 11.97 13.09
CA TYR A 31 -1.45 12.05 11.65
C TYR A 31 -0.20 12.39 10.83
N ALA A 32 0.59 13.36 11.28
CA ALA A 32 1.78 13.75 10.54
C ALA A 32 2.79 12.60 10.44
N GLN A 33 3.03 11.91 11.57
CA GLN A 33 3.91 10.76 11.65
C GLN A 33 3.37 9.57 10.86
N PHE A 34 2.05 9.32 10.86
CA PHE A 34 1.45 8.27 10.06
C PHE A 34 1.73 8.48 8.58
N PHE A 35 1.40 9.67 8.04
CA PHE A 35 1.65 9.97 6.64
C PHE A 35 3.14 9.86 6.31
N GLU A 36 4.02 10.27 7.24
CA GLU A 36 5.47 10.20 7.06
C GLU A 36 5.97 8.77 6.84
N THR A 37 5.33 7.77 7.45
CA THR A 37 5.69 6.36 7.25
C THR A 37 5.38 5.84 5.84
N VAL A 38 4.37 6.41 5.16
CA VAL A 38 3.78 5.84 3.95
C VAL A 38 4.82 5.66 2.83
N PRO A 39 5.65 6.65 2.46
CA PRO A 39 6.70 6.48 1.44
C PRO A 39 7.72 5.38 1.76
N PHE A 40 7.86 4.95 3.01
CA PHE A 40 8.85 3.94 3.41
C PHE A 40 8.32 2.51 3.37
N ILE A 41 7.01 2.34 3.54
CA ILE A 41 6.36 1.02 3.70
C ILE A 41 5.72 0.48 2.42
N LEU A 42 5.55 1.31 1.38
CA LEU A 42 4.88 0.85 0.16
C LEU A 42 5.59 -0.39 -0.42
N PRO A 43 4.85 -1.44 -0.84
CA PRO A 43 5.41 -2.71 -1.32
C PRO A 43 5.90 -2.63 -2.78
N CYS A 44 6.50 -1.51 -3.16
CA CYS A 44 6.95 -1.17 -4.50
C CYS A 44 8.04 -0.08 -4.43
N LYS A 45 9.29 -0.41 -4.80
CA LYS A 45 10.41 0.54 -4.72
C LYS A 45 10.22 1.81 -5.58
N PHE A 46 9.63 1.68 -6.77
CA PHE A 46 9.31 2.81 -7.65
C PHE A 46 8.22 3.73 -7.08
N CYS A 47 7.34 3.17 -6.26
CA CYS A 47 6.25 3.89 -5.63
C CYS A 47 6.78 4.65 -4.42
N ARG A 48 7.64 4.01 -3.61
CA ARG A 48 8.39 4.68 -2.53
C ARG A 48 9.20 5.86 -3.04
N ALA A 49 9.96 5.66 -4.11
CA ALA A 49 10.78 6.71 -4.71
C ALA A 49 9.97 7.95 -5.10
N SER A 50 8.91 7.78 -5.89
CA SER A 50 8.13 8.93 -6.33
C SER A 50 7.29 9.54 -5.22
N LEU A 51 6.77 8.75 -4.27
CA LEU A 51 6.00 9.31 -3.17
C LEU A 51 6.90 10.13 -2.23
N THR A 52 8.16 9.73 -2.04
CA THR A 52 9.15 10.55 -1.33
C THR A 52 9.35 11.90 -2.01
N ASP A 53 9.49 11.95 -3.34
CA ASP A 53 9.61 13.21 -4.07
C ASP A 53 8.33 14.07 -3.94
N TYR A 54 7.14 13.48 -4.15
CA TYR A 54 5.88 14.22 -4.04
C TYR A 54 5.62 14.79 -2.64
N TYR A 55 6.04 14.10 -1.58
CA TYR A 55 5.90 14.61 -0.22
C TYR A 55 6.83 15.81 0.06
N ARG A 56 8.00 15.88 -0.61
CA ARG A 56 8.90 17.04 -0.53
C ARG A 56 8.38 18.22 -1.36
N GLU A 57 7.83 17.94 -2.53
CA GLU A 57 7.20 18.95 -3.40
C GLU A 57 5.93 19.53 -2.79
N HIS A 58 5.21 18.74 -1.97
CA HIS A 58 3.98 19.12 -1.30
C HIS A 58 4.08 18.88 0.22
N PRO A 59 4.86 19.69 0.95
CA PRO A 59 5.02 19.52 2.39
C PRO A 59 3.70 19.76 3.11
N TYR A 60 3.36 18.86 4.04
CA TYR A 60 2.11 18.90 4.81
C TYR A 60 2.32 19.11 6.31
N GLN A 61 3.57 19.08 6.76
CA GLN A 61 3.94 19.12 8.17
C GLN A 61 5.18 19.96 8.42
N ASN A 62 5.31 20.46 9.65
CA ASN A 62 6.50 21.10 10.17
C ASN A 62 6.83 20.53 11.56
N LYS A 63 8.08 20.13 11.80
CA LYS A 63 8.55 19.55 13.07
C LYS A 63 7.67 18.39 13.61
N GLY A 64 7.19 17.53 12.71
CA GLY A 64 6.39 16.36 13.03
C GLY A 64 4.90 16.63 13.29
N GLN A 65 4.38 17.81 12.92
CA GLN A 65 2.98 18.19 13.11
C GLN A 65 2.37 18.71 11.80
N ILE A 66 1.12 18.35 11.53
CA ILE A 66 0.37 18.91 10.41
C ILE A 66 0.36 20.45 10.50
N LEU A 67 0.60 21.12 9.36
CA LEU A 67 0.61 22.58 9.29
C LEU A 67 -0.72 23.19 9.79
N PRO A 68 -0.71 24.38 10.43
CA PRO A 68 -1.93 25.10 10.76
C PRO A 68 -2.80 25.33 9.52
N ASP A 69 -4.13 25.21 9.68
CA ASP A 69 -5.14 25.41 8.62
C ASP A 69 -4.96 24.56 7.35
N PHE A 70 -4.15 23.49 7.44
CA PHE A 70 -3.82 22.65 6.30
C PHE A 70 -4.99 21.76 5.88
N ASN A 71 -5.38 21.87 4.61
CA ASN A 71 -6.41 21.02 4.04
C ASN A 71 -5.84 19.66 3.64
N LEU A 72 -5.82 18.73 4.60
CA LEU A 72 -5.25 17.39 4.41
C LEU A 72 -5.99 16.57 3.32
N THR A 73 -7.30 16.77 3.17
CA THR A 73 -8.11 16.10 2.13
C THR A 73 -7.76 16.57 0.72
N LYS A 74 -7.51 17.87 0.54
CA LYS A 74 -7.05 18.43 -0.73
C LYS A 74 -5.62 17.99 -1.03
N TRP A 75 -4.75 17.97 -0.03
CA TRP A 75 -3.38 17.52 -0.18
C TRP A 75 -3.29 16.06 -0.64
N ILE A 76 -3.99 15.12 0.00
CA ILE A 76 -3.92 13.71 -0.42
C ILE A 76 -4.54 13.50 -1.82
N TYR A 77 -5.52 14.33 -2.21
CA TYR A 77 -6.04 14.37 -3.57
C TYR A 77 -4.97 14.83 -4.58
N ASP A 78 -4.20 15.88 -4.26
CA ASP A 78 -3.13 16.37 -5.13
C ASP A 78 -2.00 15.35 -5.28
N ILE A 79 -1.56 14.74 -4.16
CA ILE A 79 -0.58 13.64 -4.19
C ILE A 79 -1.08 12.47 -5.05
N HIS A 80 -2.35 12.08 -4.93
CA HIS A 80 -2.93 11.02 -5.76
C HIS A 80 -2.92 11.40 -7.25
N ASN A 81 -3.17 12.67 -7.57
CA ASN A 81 -3.08 13.16 -8.94
C ASN A 81 -1.65 13.16 -9.49
N CYS A 82 -0.63 13.53 -8.69
CA CYS A 82 0.78 13.40 -9.10
C CYS A 82 1.12 11.95 -9.49
N VAL A 83 0.61 10.97 -8.73
CA VAL A 83 0.77 9.55 -9.04
C VAL A 83 0.00 9.17 -10.32
N ASN A 84 -1.23 9.64 -10.50
CA ASN A 84 -2.01 9.38 -11.71
C ASN A 84 -1.35 9.96 -12.96
N ASP A 85 -0.79 11.16 -12.88
CA ASP A 85 -0.03 11.80 -13.97
C ASP A 85 1.21 10.99 -14.33
N LYS A 86 1.96 10.53 -13.33
CA LYS A 86 3.06 9.59 -13.57
C LYS A 86 2.58 8.32 -14.27
N LEU A 87 1.49 7.71 -13.82
CA LEU A 87 0.97 6.49 -14.43
C LEU A 87 0.47 6.73 -15.87
N ARG A 88 -0.14 7.90 -16.16
CA ARG A 88 -0.51 8.33 -17.52
C ARG A 88 0.73 8.42 -18.42
N LYS A 89 1.77 9.12 -17.98
CA LYS A 89 3.06 9.24 -18.71
C LYS A 89 3.71 7.88 -18.96
N GLN A 90 3.42 6.88 -18.13
CA GLN A 90 3.90 5.50 -18.29
C GLN A 90 2.99 4.62 -19.15
N GLY A 91 1.86 5.13 -19.66
CA GLY A 91 0.86 4.35 -20.39
C GLY A 91 0.11 3.32 -19.53
N LEU A 92 0.06 3.55 -18.22
CA LEU A 92 -0.44 2.60 -17.22
C LEU A 92 -1.80 2.96 -16.61
N TYR A 93 -2.27 4.18 -16.86
CA TYR A 93 -3.56 4.68 -16.39
C TYR A 93 -4.10 5.69 -17.40
N PRO A 94 -5.09 5.33 -18.24
CA PRO A 94 -5.56 6.23 -19.30
C PRO A 94 -6.61 7.25 -18.83
N SER A 95 -7.26 7.01 -17.69
CA SER A 95 -8.39 7.81 -17.24
C SER A 95 -7.95 9.21 -16.75
N PRO A 96 -8.78 10.24 -16.96
CA PRO A 96 -8.54 11.56 -16.38
C PRO A 96 -8.73 11.50 -14.85
N ASN A 97 -8.17 12.50 -14.15
CA ASN A 97 -8.42 12.65 -12.73
C ASN A 97 -9.91 13.05 -12.51
N PRO A 98 -10.61 12.49 -11.51
CA PRO A 98 -11.88 13.05 -11.08
C PRO A 98 -11.65 14.45 -10.50
N THR A 99 -12.67 15.31 -10.53
CA THR A 99 -12.56 16.62 -9.89
C THR A 99 -12.53 16.48 -8.37
N PHE A 100 -11.87 17.43 -7.68
CA PHE A 100 -11.85 17.45 -6.22
C PHE A 100 -13.26 17.42 -5.63
N ARG A 101 -14.21 18.18 -6.19
CA ARG A 101 -15.62 18.17 -5.77
C ARG A 101 -16.26 16.77 -5.79
N LYS A 102 -15.97 15.96 -6.82
CA LYS A 102 -16.49 14.58 -6.92
C LYS A 102 -15.88 13.68 -5.85
N VAL A 103 -14.58 13.83 -5.61
CA VAL A 103 -13.86 13.06 -4.57
C VAL A 103 -14.35 13.46 -3.17
N ASP A 104 -14.49 14.75 -2.92
CA ASP A 104 -15.02 15.32 -1.67
C ASP A 104 -16.44 14.83 -1.38
N ALA A 105 -17.34 14.90 -2.36
CA ALA A 105 -18.69 14.36 -2.22
C ALA A 105 -18.69 12.85 -1.90
N PHE A 106 -17.83 12.07 -2.58
CA PHE A 106 -17.71 10.64 -2.34
C PHE A 106 -17.27 10.33 -0.91
N TYR A 107 -16.18 10.93 -0.42
CA TYR A 107 -15.64 10.59 0.91
C TYR A 107 -16.48 11.18 2.04
N LYS A 108 -17.12 12.35 1.85
CA LYS A 108 -18.11 12.89 2.80
C LYS A 108 -19.35 12.02 2.94
N SER A 109 -19.78 11.36 1.88
CA SER A 109 -20.86 10.35 1.97
C SER A 109 -20.34 9.04 2.55
N TRP A 110 -19.18 8.55 2.09
CA TRP A 110 -18.66 7.26 2.52
C TRP A 110 -18.26 7.22 4.01
N ARG A 111 -17.84 8.34 4.61
CA ARG A 111 -17.54 8.41 6.05
C ARG A 111 -18.77 8.19 6.93
N THR A 112 -19.99 8.30 6.40
CA THR A 112 -21.23 8.01 7.13
C THR A 112 -21.68 6.56 6.98
N CYS A 113 -21.01 5.77 6.12
CA CYS A 113 -21.24 4.34 6.03
C CYS A 113 -20.76 3.62 7.28
N ASP A 114 -21.23 2.39 7.50
CA ASP A 114 -20.83 1.58 8.63
C ASP A 114 -19.31 1.34 8.66
N TRP A 115 -18.72 1.34 9.86
CA TRP A 115 -17.27 1.20 10.07
C TRP A 115 -16.71 -0.07 9.42
N TYR A 116 -17.49 -1.16 9.40
CA TYR A 116 -17.10 -2.42 8.78
C TYR A 116 -17.02 -2.29 7.26
N GLN A 117 -17.98 -1.60 6.64
CA GLN A 117 -17.95 -1.30 5.20
C GLN A 117 -16.70 -0.49 4.85
N GLN A 118 -16.34 0.49 5.68
CA GLN A 118 -15.12 1.27 5.47
C GLN A 118 -13.86 0.39 5.57
N LEU A 119 -13.74 -0.37 6.68
CA LEU A 119 -12.62 -1.26 6.98
C LEU A 119 -12.37 -2.30 5.89
N SER A 120 -13.45 -2.87 5.33
CA SER A 120 -13.38 -3.92 4.31
C SER A 120 -12.58 -3.50 3.07
N THR A 121 -12.48 -2.20 2.77
CA THR A 121 -11.89 -1.69 1.52
C THR A 121 -10.36 -1.66 1.51
N PHE A 122 -9.71 -1.71 2.67
CA PHE A 122 -8.25 -1.50 2.76
C PHE A 122 -7.43 -2.70 3.25
N TRP A 123 -8.05 -3.88 3.43
CA TRP A 123 -7.34 -5.09 3.86
C TRP A 123 -6.23 -5.51 2.88
N ASP A 124 -6.45 -5.43 1.58
CA ASP A 124 -5.45 -5.83 0.59
C ASP A 124 -4.17 -4.99 0.72
N PHE A 125 -4.28 -3.71 1.04
CA PHE A 125 -3.12 -2.87 1.35
C PHE A 125 -2.41 -3.28 2.65
N LEU A 126 -3.15 -3.56 3.73
CA LEU A 126 -2.52 -3.98 4.98
C LEU A 126 -1.77 -5.30 4.81
N PHE A 127 -2.39 -6.28 4.15
CA PHE A 127 -1.75 -7.56 3.84
C PHE A 127 -0.55 -7.40 2.89
N ALA A 128 -0.63 -6.47 1.94
CA ALA A 128 0.48 -6.13 1.07
C ALA A 128 1.70 -5.60 1.81
N VAL A 129 1.47 -4.67 2.75
CA VAL A 129 2.53 -4.11 3.61
C VAL A 129 3.12 -5.22 4.47
N ALA A 130 2.27 -6.02 5.14
CA ALA A 130 2.69 -7.15 5.97
C ALA A 130 3.55 -8.17 5.18
N TYR A 131 3.13 -8.49 3.96
CA TYR A 131 3.89 -9.39 3.08
C TYR A 131 5.26 -8.83 2.70
N ASN A 132 5.36 -7.50 2.53
CA ASN A 132 6.58 -6.81 2.16
C ASN A 132 7.45 -6.45 3.39
N HIS A 133 7.47 -7.33 4.38
CA HIS A 133 8.28 -7.18 5.58
C HIS A 133 9.80 -6.98 5.26
N PRO A 134 10.51 -6.07 5.96
CA PRO A 134 11.91 -5.73 5.63
C PRO A 134 12.90 -6.90 5.71
N LYS A 135 12.69 -7.86 6.62
CA LYS A 135 13.60 -9.01 6.83
C LYS A 135 13.73 -9.90 5.59
N GLU A 136 12.63 -10.13 4.89
CA GLU A 136 12.57 -11.00 3.72
C GLU A 136 12.79 -10.24 2.40
N THR A 137 12.60 -8.92 2.39
CA THR A 137 12.74 -8.10 1.17
C THR A 137 14.17 -7.61 0.93
N ARG A 138 15.01 -7.55 1.98
CA ARG A 138 16.41 -7.10 1.89
C ARG A 138 17.24 -7.88 0.86
N HIS A 139 17.00 -9.18 0.74
CA HIS A 139 17.79 -10.08 -0.11
C HIS A 139 17.51 -9.92 -1.61
N HIS A 140 16.46 -9.18 -1.99
CA HIS A 140 15.99 -9.11 -3.38
C HIS A 140 15.93 -7.67 -3.93
N SER A 141 16.30 -6.69 -3.12
CA SER A 141 16.12 -5.28 -3.37
C SER A 141 17.41 -4.65 -3.92
N LYS A 142 17.48 -4.48 -5.25
CA LYS A 142 18.53 -3.69 -5.91
C LYS A 142 18.22 -2.18 -5.81
N PRO A 143 19.24 -1.30 -5.80
CA PRO A 143 19.04 0.14 -5.92
C PRO A 143 18.16 0.54 -7.12
N MET A 144 17.68 1.78 -7.11
CA MET A 144 17.00 2.36 -8.27
C MET A 144 17.99 2.52 -9.45
N PRO A 145 17.52 2.51 -10.72
CA PRO A 145 18.39 2.83 -11.86
C PRO A 145 19.04 4.20 -11.68
N ASN A 146 20.31 4.34 -12.10
CA ASN A 146 21.11 5.57 -11.97
C ASN A 146 21.28 6.07 -10.52
N CYS A 147 21.31 5.14 -9.56
CA CYS A 147 21.62 5.43 -8.17
C CYS A 147 23.00 6.12 -8.05
N PRO A 148 23.09 7.30 -7.43
CA PRO A 148 24.37 7.96 -7.17
C PRO A 148 25.29 7.06 -6.33
N PRO A 149 26.60 7.02 -6.59
CA PRO A 149 27.54 6.16 -5.85
C PRO A 149 27.72 6.59 -4.38
N ASP A 150 27.63 7.89 -4.11
CA ASP A 150 27.78 8.54 -2.81
C ASP A 150 26.52 8.46 -1.92
N ILE A 151 25.41 7.90 -2.43
CA ILE A 151 24.14 7.84 -1.69
C ILE A 151 24.24 7.11 -0.34
N HIS A 152 25.21 6.20 -0.23
CA HIS A 152 25.43 5.42 0.99
C HIS A 152 25.97 6.29 2.14
N GLU A 153 26.66 7.37 1.81
CA GLU A 153 27.21 8.36 2.75
C GLU A 153 26.19 9.44 3.13
N CYS A 154 25.12 9.60 2.34
CA CYS A 154 24.05 10.55 2.59
C CYS A 154 23.43 10.33 3.99
N LYS A 155 23.14 11.41 4.73
CA LYS A 155 22.44 11.33 6.03
C LYS A 155 20.93 11.39 5.89
N ASP A 156 20.41 11.88 4.75
CA ASP A 156 18.98 12.00 4.51
C ASP A 156 18.36 10.62 4.24
N THR A 157 17.51 10.17 5.17
CA THR A 157 16.80 8.90 5.04
C THR A 157 15.78 8.91 3.90
N CYS A 158 15.23 10.07 3.55
CA CYS A 158 14.34 10.22 2.40
C CYS A 158 15.12 9.98 1.10
N GLU A 159 16.33 10.53 0.95
CA GLU A 159 17.20 10.24 -0.19
C GLU A 159 17.53 8.75 -0.26
N LYS A 160 17.92 8.13 0.85
CA LYS A 160 18.17 6.67 0.88
C LYS A 160 16.93 5.85 0.54
N ASN A 161 15.75 6.28 0.96
CA ASN A 161 14.49 5.62 0.62
C ASN A 161 14.20 5.74 -0.88
N LYS A 162 14.38 6.94 -1.44
CA LYS A 162 14.20 7.26 -2.86
C LYS A 162 15.03 6.34 -3.74
N TRP A 163 16.30 6.18 -3.40
CA TRP A 163 17.24 5.36 -4.17
C TRP A 163 17.17 3.87 -3.85
N ASN A 164 16.27 3.47 -2.94
CA ASN A 164 16.09 2.10 -2.49
C ASN A 164 17.36 1.48 -1.87
N VAL A 165 18.10 2.27 -1.10
CA VAL A 165 19.33 1.87 -0.40
C VAL A 165 19.22 1.93 1.13
N LEU A 166 18.06 2.36 1.65
CA LEU A 166 17.77 2.41 3.08
C LEU A 166 18.03 1.05 3.76
N GLY A 167 18.78 1.07 4.86
CA GLY A 167 19.26 -0.13 5.55
C GLY A 167 18.16 -0.89 6.29
N PHE A 168 18.47 -2.11 6.73
CA PHE A 168 17.50 -2.97 7.42
C PHE A 168 16.94 -2.34 8.70
N LYS A 169 17.80 -1.74 9.55
CA LYS A 169 17.37 -1.12 10.81
C LYS A 169 16.38 0.03 10.57
N GLU A 170 16.69 0.91 9.62
CA GLU A 170 15.83 2.04 9.24
C GLU A 170 14.52 1.56 8.59
N ARG A 171 14.59 0.55 7.70
CA ARG A 171 13.40 -0.07 7.11
C ARG A 171 12.48 -0.67 8.19
N MET A 172 13.05 -1.37 9.17
CA MET A 172 12.30 -1.91 10.31
C MET A 172 11.72 -0.80 11.17
N HIS A 173 12.44 0.29 11.41
CA HIS A 173 11.91 1.44 12.15
C HIS A 173 10.61 1.96 11.51
N TRP A 174 10.64 2.32 10.23
CA TRP A 174 9.45 2.83 9.54
C TRP A 174 8.32 1.82 9.43
N PHE A 175 8.66 0.55 9.18
CA PHE A 175 7.68 -0.53 9.15
C PHE A 175 6.97 -0.69 10.49
N THR A 176 7.71 -0.66 11.59
CA THR A 176 7.16 -0.72 12.95
C THR A 176 6.32 0.51 13.27
N GLN A 177 6.79 1.71 12.94
CA GLN A 177 6.03 2.94 13.17
C GLN A 177 4.68 2.93 12.45
N PHE A 178 4.63 2.47 11.19
CA PHE A 178 3.36 2.35 10.45
C PHE A 178 2.32 1.53 11.21
N TRP A 179 2.68 0.35 11.72
CA TRP A 179 1.75 -0.52 12.44
C TRP A 179 1.31 0.03 13.80
N HIS A 180 2.18 0.79 14.48
CA HIS A 180 1.85 1.42 15.76
C HIS A 180 0.95 2.66 15.59
N LEU A 181 1.17 3.43 14.52
CA LEU A 181 0.44 4.67 14.25
C LEU A 181 -0.91 4.42 13.57
N LEU A 182 -1.04 3.37 12.77
CA LEU A 182 -2.26 3.06 12.01
C LEU A 182 -3.53 3.13 12.88
N PRO A 183 -3.63 2.48 14.06
CA PRO A 183 -4.86 2.51 14.85
C PRO A 183 -5.20 3.91 15.38
N ALA A 184 -4.22 4.80 15.53
CA ALA A 184 -4.41 6.16 16.04
C ALA A 184 -5.10 7.08 15.01
N VAL A 185 -4.96 6.78 13.72
CA VAL A 185 -5.43 7.64 12.62
C VAL A 185 -6.67 7.09 11.90
N LEU A 186 -7.17 5.93 12.31
CA LEU A 186 -8.41 5.36 11.78
C LEU A 186 -9.65 6.09 12.35
N PRO A 187 -10.80 6.00 11.67
CA PRO A 187 -12.09 6.41 12.22
C PRO A 187 -12.32 5.88 13.62
N LEU A 188 -12.94 6.70 14.48
CA LEU A 188 -13.06 6.44 15.91
C LEU A 188 -13.67 5.06 16.21
N ASP A 189 -14.68 4.64 15.45
CA ASP A 189 -15.32 3.34 15.66
C ASP A 189 -14.43 2.18 15.21
N ILE A 190 -13.75 2.30 14.05
CA ILE A 190 -12.74 1.33 13.62
C ILE A 190 -11.63 1.24 14.68
N GLN A 191 -11.18 2.37 15.22
CA GLN A 191 -10.15 2.41 16.26
C GLN A 191 -10.56 1.65 17.53
N LYS A 192 -11.79 1.83 18.02
CA LYS A 192 -12.31 1.12 19.20
C LYS A 192 -12.29 -0.40 18.98
N HIS A 193 -12.85 -0.86 17.86
CA HIS A 193 -12.88 -2.28 17.51
C HIS A 193 -11.46 -2.83 17.31
N TRP A 194 -10.62 -2.10 16.60
CA TRP A 194 -9.22 -2.47 16.37
C TRP A 194 -8.47 -2.67 17.68
N LYS A 195 -8.55 -1.70 18.62
CA LYS A 195 -7.89 -1.81 19.94
C LYS A 195 -8.39 -3.02 20.72
N ARG A 196 -9.69 -3.29 20.73
CA ARG A 196 -10.27 -4.47 21.39
C ARG A 196 -9.72 -5.78 20.82
N VAL A 197 -9.70 -5.91 19.50
CA VAL A 197 -9.21 -7.14 18.83
C VAL A 197 -7.69 -7.28 18.98
N GLN A 198 -6.95 -6.18 18.93
CA GLN A 198 -5.49 -6.16 19.13
C GLN A 198 -5.09 -6.51 20.56
N HIS A 199 -5.92 -6.18 21.56
CA HIS A 199 -5.69 -6.62 22.94
C HIS A 199 -5.73 -8.16 23.05
N MET A 200 -6.69 -8.81 22.38
CA MET A 200 -6.78 -10.27 22.32
C MET A 200 -5.72 -10.89 21.38
N ASN A 201 -5.20 -10.11 20.44
CA ASN A 201 -4.23 -10.54 19.43
C ASN A 201 -3.05 -9.55 19.38
N PRO A 202 -2.10 -9.63 20.33
CA PRO A 202 -0.99 -8.70 20.40
C PRO A 202 -0.18 -8.62 19.10
N LEU A 203 0.27 -7.42 18.77
CA LEU A 203 1.04 -7.11 17.56
C LEU A 203 2.37 -7.88 17.54
N THR A 204 2.64 -8.60 16.45
CA THR A 204 3.90 -9.31 16.22
C THR A 204 4.56 -8.89 14.91
N LEU A 205 5.80 -8.40 14.96
CA LEU A 205 6.51 -7.78 13.82
C LEU A 205 7.86 -8.42 13.47
N ASP A 206 8.14 -9.64 13.90
CA ASP A 206 9.47 -10.26 13.78
C ASP A 206 9.83 -10.77 12.38
N SER A 207 8.81 -11.04 11.56
CA SER A 207 8.95 -11.66 10.24
C SER A 207 7.69 -11.46 9.41
N ARG A 208 7.78 -11.71 8.10
CA ARG A 208 6.61 -11.80 7.22
C ARG A 208 5.55 -12.75 7.79
N ARG A 209 5.98 -13.93 8.27
CA ARG A 209 5.06 -14.96 8.79
C ARG A 209 4.30 -14.45 10.01
N SER A 210 5.00 -13.87 10.99
CA SER A 210 4.38 -13.38 12.23
C SER A 210 3.42 -12.24 11.97
N VAL A 211 3.79 -11.24 11.15
CA VAL A 211 2.88 -10.11 10.81
C VAL A 211 1.65 -10.60 10.06
N LEU A 212 1.81 -11.48 9.06
CA LEU A 212 0.67 -12.02 8.32
C LEU A 212 -0.27 -12.83 9.22
N ALA A 213 0.29 -13.64 10.13
CA ALA A 213 -0.50 -14.42 11.07
C ALA A 213 -1.27 -13.51 12.05
N TRP A 214 -0.61 -12.48 12.58
CA TRP A 214 -1.26 -11.47 13.41
C TRP A 214 -2.38 -10.75 12.65
N LEU A 215 -2.10 -10.23 11.46
CA LEU A 215 -3.07 -9.48 10.67
C LEU A 215 -4.26 -10.34 10.23
N TRP A 216 -4.03 -11.63 9.97
CA TRP A 216 -5.10 -12.59 9.72
C TRP A 216 -6.02 -12.74 10.93
N ARG A 217 -5.46 -12.91 12.16
CA ARG A 217 -6.27 -12.96 13.39
C ARG A 217 -7.00 -11.65 13.66
N MET A 218 -6.36 -10.51 13.41
CA MET A 218 -6.99 -9.19 13.48
C MET A 218 -8.21 -9.14 12.57
N ARG A 219 -8.08 -9.59 11.31
CA ARG A 219 -9.21 -9.63 10.39
C ARG A 219 -10.31 -10.59 10.86
N CYS A 220 -9.98 -11.80 11.31
CA CYS A 220 -10.98 -12.73 11.86
C CYS A 220 -11.78 -12.14 13.02
N GLY A 221 -11.18 -11.27 13.84
CA GLY A 221 -11.87 -10.60 14.95
C GLY A 221 -12.63 -9.33 14.57
N LEU A 222 -12.31 -8.71 13.43
CA LEU A 222 -12.90 -7.44 12.96
C LEU A 222 -13.90 -7.63 11.81
N ASP A 223 -13.85 -8.76 11.12
CA ASP A 223 -14.63 -9.09 9.95
C ASP A 223 -15.26 -10.47 10.19
N THR A 224 -16.50 -10.47 10.69
CA THR A 224 -17.20 -11.68 11.10
C THR A 224 -17.53 -12.60 9.92
N ASP A 225 -17.60 -12.04 8.71
CA ASP A 225 -17.89 -12.77 7.48
C ASP A 225 -16.61 -13.36 6.86
N PHE A 226 -15.43 -12.90 7.28
CA PHE A 226 -14.16 -13.42 6.81
C PHE A 226 -13.86 -14.81 7.37
N LYS A 227 -14.00 -15.82 6.50
CA LYS A 227 -13.73 -17.23 6.80
C LYS A 227 -12.53 -17.82 6.04
N ASP A 228 -11.80 -17.01 5.28
CA ASP A 228 -10.68 -17.52 4.49
C ASP A 228 -9.60 -18.14 5.39
N PRO A 229 -9.18 -19.40 5.15
CA PRO A 229 -8.09 -20.02 5.89
C PRO A 229 -6.79 -19.25 5.74
N TYR A 230 -5.99 -19.17 6.80
CA TYR A 230 -4.70 -18.47 6.81
C TYR A 230 -3.80 -18.83 5.61
N THR A 231 -3.72 -20.13 5.28
CA THR A 231 -2.92 -20.64 4.17
C THR A 231 -3.40 -20.10 2.81
N SER A 232 -4.71 -20.02 2.62
CA SER A 232 -5.33 -19.49 1.39
C SER A 232 -5.04 -17.99 1.23
N VAL A 233 -5.11 -17.24 2.34
CA VAL A 233 -4.77 -15.80 2.37
C VAL A 233 -3.29 -15.60 2.01
N CYS A 234 -2.39 -16.36 2.62
CA CYS A 234 -0.96 -16.30 2.30
C CYS A 234 -0.66 -16.62 0.83
N GLN A 235 -1.29 -17.68 0.28
CA GLN A 235 -1.14 -18.06 -1.13
C GLN A 235 -1.66 -16.96 -2.06
N ARG A 236 -2.82 -16.38 -1.76
CA ARG A 236 -3.41 -15.27 -2.52
C ARG A 236 -2.47 -14.07 -2.55
N ILE A 237 -1.96 -13.63 -1.40
CA ILE A 237 -1.07 -12.45 -1.34
C ILE A 237 0.25 -12.74 -2.08
N ALA A 238 0.81 -13.94 -1.91
CA ALA A 238 2.02 -14.35 -2.62
C ALA A 238 1.83 -14.35 -4.14
N SER A 239 0.64 -14.68 -4.66
CA SER A 239 0.35 -14.64 -6.09
C SER A 239 0.46 -13.24 -6.70
N TYR A 240 0.47 -12.17 -5.88
CA TYR A 240 0.71 -10.80 -6.33
C TYR A 240 2.17 -10.34 -6.18
N SER A 241 3.10 -11.19 -5.71
CA SER A 241 4.52 -10.84 -5.60
C SER A 241 5.14 -10.53 -6.96
N SER A 242 5.70 -9.35 -7.16
CA SER A 242 6.22 -8.90 -8.45
C SER A 242 7.74 -9.09 -8.57
N ASP A 243 8.25 -9.56 -9.71
CA ASP A 243 9.70 -9.67 -9.99
C ASP A 243 10.38 -8.36 -10.38
N CYS A 244 9.78 -7.21 -10.05
CA CYS A 244 10.28 -5.89 -10.46
C CYS A 244 11.70 -5.60 -9.96
N GLY A 245 12.14 -6.20 -8.85
CA GLY A 245 13.50 -6.08 -8.32
C GLY A 245 14.59 -6.69 -9.21
N LYS A 246 14.24 -7.64 -10.08
CA LYS A 246 15.18 -8.37 -10.95
C LYS A 246 15.29 -7.79 -12.37
N LYS A 247 14.38 -6.90 -12.77
CA LYS A 247 14.26 -6.40 -14.15
C LYS A 247 15.01 -5.07 -14.35
N LYS A 248 15.92 -5.01 -15.33
CA LYS A 248 16.73 -3.82 -15.64
C LYS A 248 15.91 -2.59 -16.08
N ARG A 249 14.79 -2.79 -16.80
CA ARG A 249 13.94 -1.70 -17.35
C ARG A 249 12.57 -1.59 -16.67
N ALA A 250 12.41 -2.10 -15.46
CA ALA A 250 11.15 -1.94 -14.74
C ALA A 250 11.00 -0.47 -14.31
N ILE A 251 9.82 0.10 -14.55
CA ILE A 251 9.42 1.45 -14.11
C ILE A 251 8.29 1.41 -13.07
N THR A 252 7.74 0.21 -12.83
CA THR A 252 6.68 -0.09 -11.87
C THR A 252 6.76 -1.55 -11.44
N CYS A 253 6.11 -1.87 -10.32
CA CYS A 253 5.93 -3.24 -9.86
C CYS A 253 4.56 -3.79 -10.31
N ARG A 254 4.32 -3.91 -11.62
CA ARG A 254 3.13 -4.59 -12.19
C ARG A 254 3.55 -5.92 -12.82
N LYS A 255 2.82 -7.01 -12.58
CA LYS A 255 3.01 -8.27 -13.30
C LYS A 255 2.57 -8.12 -14.75
N ARG A 256 3.29 -8.74 -15.69
CA ARG A 256 2.77 -8.92 -17.05
C ARG A 256 1.52 -9.80 -16.95
N ARG A 257 0.44 -9.41 -17.61
CA ARG A 257 -0.66 -10.35 -17.86
C ARG A 257 -0.07 -11.39 -18.81
N PHE A 258 0.00 -12.66 -18.41
CA PHE A 258 0.17 -13.71 -19.39
C PHE A 258 -1.13 -13.71 -20.21
N THR A 259 -1.05 -13.42 -21.50
CA THR A 259 -2.14 -13.68 -22.44
C THR A 259 -2.27 -15.19 -22.59
N SER A 260 -2.88 -15.86 -21.62
CA SER A 260 -3.37 -17.22 -21.82
C SER A 260 -4.70 -17.12 -22.57
N VAL A 261 -4.62 -16.96 -23.89
CA VAL A 261 -5.69 -17.43 -24.77
C VAL A 261 -5.18 -18.75 -25.34
N PRO A 262 -5.58 -19.92 -24.81
CA PRO A 262 -5.59 -21.11 -25.63
C PRO A 262 -6.67 -20.88 -26.69
N ARG A 263 -6.26 -20.61 -27.93
CA ARG A 263 -7.14 -20.87 -29.07
C ARG A 263 -7.50 -22.35 -28.98
N PHE A 264 -8.74 -22.67 -28.64
CA PHE A 264 -9.30 -24.00 -28.85
C PHE A 264 -9.31 -24.25 -30.36
N GLY A 265 -8.21 -24.79 -30.89
CA GLY A 265 -8.17 -25.38 -32.20
C GLY A 265 -8.98 -26.66 -32.16
N LYS A 266 -10.17 -26.64 -32.76
CA LYS A 266 -10.90 -27.87 -33.11
C LYS A 266 -10.03 -28.67 -34.06
N THR A 267 -9.41 -29.74 -33.57
CA THR A 267 -8.91 -30.83 -34.42
C THR A 267 -9.91 -31.98 -34.30
N VAL A 268 -10.91 -31.98 -35.17
CA VAL A 268 -11.74 -33.16 -35.40
C VAL A 268 -10.87 -34.17 -36.16
N LYS A 269 -10.45 -35.23 -35.48
CA LYS A 269 -9.76 -36.36 -36.08
C LYS A 269 -10.73 -37.09 -37.01
N ASN A 270 -10.39 -37.13 -38.30
CA ASN A 270 -10.99 -38.01 -39.29
C ASN A 270 -10.70 -39.48 -38.90
N LYS A 271 -11.74 -40.24 -38.53
CA LYS A 271 -11.65 -41.71 -38.42
C LYS A 271 -11.71 -42.31 -39.82
N LYS A 272 -10.59 -42.87 -40.29
CA LYS A 272 -10.59 -43.82 -41.42
C LYS A 272 -11.17 -45.16 -40.91
N SER A 273 -12.28 -45.60 -41.51
CA SER A 273 -12.80 -46.96 -41.38
C SER A 273 -11.92 -47.91 -42.19
N VAL A 274 -11.34 -48.92 -41.54
CA VAL A 274 -10.69 -50.05 -42.20
C VAL A 274 -11.73 -51.17 -42.33
N ARG A 275 -11.95 -51.60 -43.56
CA ARG A 275 -12.66 -52.84 -43.92
C ARG A 275 -11.84 -54.05 -43.45
N LYS A 276 -12.49 -54.99 -42.79
CA LYS A 276 -12.46 -56.43 -43.09
C LYS A 276 -13.61 -57.10 -42.36
#